data_AF-A0A3B9ASV2-F1
#
_entry.id   AF-A0A3B9ASV2-F1
#
_cell.length_a   1.000
_cell.length_b   1.000
_cell.length_c   1.000
_cell.angle_alpha   90.00
_cell.angle_beta   90.00
_cell.angle_gamma   90.00
#
_symmetry.space_group_name_H-M   'P 1'
#
loop_
_entity.id
_entity.type
_entity.pdbx_description
1 polymer ?
#
loop_
_entity_poly.entity_id
_entity_poly.type
_entity_poly.pdbx_seq_one_letter_code
_entity_poly.pdbx_strand_id
1 'polypeptide(L)'
;MQLPFKTRYPFKYLLLFFSTLGVICFFMPDSGLMGEPAISGMPLWYKIVRYATRVLYHVVFLFFSLNLYYHLIVNRKRLGTYVVVTGKIVLASLSYHVMLYYVLPGFLLKKYDSLPDMLCTCIQGMIPLLVLSFVFAYLTNIREALVQRRILQEQKLQLEMEKSQANFNFLKAQINPHFLHNTLNFLYAKSLPYSEELSEGILTLSDIMRYALDEQTRQDGKALLADEVEHVNNVIKINQLRFENQLQVHFTVQGSLEGLRIAPFVLITLVENAFKHG
;
A
#
# COMPACT_ATOMS: atom_id res chain seq x y z
N MET A 1 -4.49 2.03 12.95
CA MET A 1 -4.14 0.61 12.72
C MET A 1 -2.92 0.30 13.59
N GLN A 2 -3.08 -0.43 14.69
CA GLN A 2 -2.00 -0.75 15.64
C GLN A 2 -1.12 -1.88 15.06
N LEU A 3 0.19 -1.67 14.99
CA LEU A 3 1.17 -2.66 14.53
C LEU A 3 1.19 -3.89 15.49
N PRO A 4 1.17 -5.14 14.99
CA PRO A 4 1.01 -6.33 15.84
C PRO A 4 2.29 -6.79 16.56
N PHE A 5 3.46 -6.17 16.36
CA PHE A 5 4.70 -6.57 17.03
C PHE A 5 5.29 -5.43 17.86
N LYS A 6 4.59 -5.09 18.95
CA LYS A 6 5.14 -4.28 20.05
C LYS A 6 5.77 -5.18 21.11
N THR A 7 6.53 -6.19 20.70
CA THR A 7 7.24 -7.07 21.64
C THR A 7 8.54 -6.39 22.07
N ARG A 8 8.44 -5.51 23.07
CA ARG A 8 9.59 -5.09 23.91
C ARG A 8 10.00 -6.31 24.73
N TYR A 9 10.84 -7.19 24.20
CA TYR A 9 11.52 -8.17 25.05
C TYR A 9 12.73 -7.51 25.70
N PRO A 10 12.74 -7.21 27.01
CA PRO A 10 13.90 -6.63 27.66
C PRO A 10 15.08 -7.62 27.62
N PHE A 11 16.27 -7.06 27.40
CA PHE A 11 17.56 -7.76 27.35
C PHE A 11 17.80 -8.76 28.49
N LYS A 12 17.16 -8.56 29.65
CA LYS A 12 17.22 -9.47 30.79
C LYS A 12 16.69 -10.88 30.46
N TYR A 13 15.67 -11.01 29.59
CA TYR A 13 15.18 -12.33 29.16
C TYR A 13 16.13 -13.05 28.22
N LEU A 14 16.96 -12.33 27.45
CA LEU A 14 18.02 -12.92 26.64
C LEU A 14 19.08 -13.60 27.52
N LEU A 15 19.50 -12.90 28.58
CA LEU A 15 20.48 -13.40 29.54
C LEU A 15 19.93 -14.59 30.34
N LEU A 16 18.67 -14.48 30.78
CA LEU A 16 17.97 -15.56 31.47
C LEU A 16 17.79 -16.78 30.55
N PHE A 17 17.41 -16.57 29.29
CA PHE A 17 17.21 -17.65 28.32
C PHE A 17 18.52 -18.38 27.98
N PHE A 18 19.61 -17.66 27.69
CA PHE A 18 20.91 -18.29 27.44
C PHE A 18 21.44 -19.02 28.68
N SER A 19 21.17 -18.50 29.88
CA SER A 19 21.50 -19.21 31.13
C SER A 19 20.69 -20.50 31.27
N THR A 20 19.39 -20.50 30.97
CA THR A 20 18.53 -21.70 31.06
C THR A 20 18.84 -22.73 29.96
N LEU A 21 19.16 -22.28 28.74
CA LEU A 21 19.54 -23.17 27.64
C LEU A 21 20.91 -23.81 27.92
N GLY A 22 21.85 -23.06 28.51
CA GLY A 22 23.12 -23.59 29.02
C GLY A 22 22.93 -24.66 30.10
N VAL A 23 21.94 -24.49 30.99
CA VAL A 23 21.58 -25.47 32.02
C VAL A 23 20.92 -26.73 31.41
N ILE A 24 20.13 -26.60 30.34
CA ILE A 24 19.55 -27.77 29.65
C ILE A 24 20.64 -28.57 28.92
N CYS A 25 21.61 -27.88 28.30
CA CYS A 25 22.79 -28.51 27.72
C CYS A 25 23.70 -29.18 28.78
N PHE A 26 23.70 -28.68 30.02
CA PHE A 26 24.48 -29.20 31.15
C PHE A 26 24.01 -30.60 31.63
N PHE A 27 22.72 -30.93 31.50
CA PHE A 27 22.20 -32.24 31.91
C PHE A 27 22.39 -33.36 30.87
N MET A 28 23.07 -33.09 29.75
CA MET A 28 23.45 -34.11 28.77
C MET A 28 24.93 -34.47 28.95
N PRO A 29 25.26 -35.57 29.64
CA PRO A 29 26.65 -35.93 29.89
C PRO A 29 27.38 -36.34 28.61
N ASP A 30 28.61 -35.85 28.43
CA ASP A 30 29.56 -36.38 27.45
C ASP A 30 30.02 -37.77 27.93
N SER A 31 29.41 -38.84 27.41
CA SER A 31 29.87 -40.21 27.68
C SER A 31 31.10 -40.56 26.82
N GLY A 32 32.15 -39.74 26.93
CA GLY A 32 33.51 -40.03 26.47
C GLY A 32 34.38 -40.63 27.59
N LEU A 33 33.77 -41.18 28.65
CA LEU A 33 34.43 -41.64 29.88
C LEU A 33 35.37 -42.85 29.74
N MET A 34 35.64 -43.32 28.53
CA MET A 34 36.64 -44.35 28.23
C MET A 34 37.38 -43.88 26.97
N GLY A 35 38.71 -43.81 27.04
CA GLY A 35 39.58 -43.18 26.04
C GLY A 35 39.17 -43.44 24.60
N GLU A 36 39.14 -42.36 23.80
CA GLU A 36 38.69 -42.23 22.41
C GLU A 36 37.72 -43.30 21.86
N PRO A 37 36.60 -42.83 21.32
CA PRO A 37 36.54 -42.92 19.88
C PRO A 37 36.07 -41.62 19.24
N ALA A 38 36.44 -41.48 17.97
CA ALA A 38 35.82 -40.56 17.04
C ALA A 38 34.28 -40.55 17.23
N ILE A 39 33.67 -39.41 16.91
CA ILE A 39 32.21 -39.17 16.94
C ILE A 39 31.41 -40.30 16.24
N SER A 40 32.04 -41.19 15.46
CA SER A 40 31.47 -42.44 14.95
C SER A 40 30.93 -43.39 16.04
N GLY A 41 31.55 -43.51 17.22
CA GLY A 41 31.21 -44.52 18.25
C GLY A 41 30.06 -44.20 19.22
N MET A 42 29.51 -42.99 19.21
CA MET A 42 28.46 -42.58 20.17
C MET A 42 27.06 -43.14 19.81
N PRO A 43 26.17 -43.35 20.81
CA PRO A 43 24.77 -43.69 20.57
C PRO A 43 24.07 -42.66 19.69
N LEU A 44 23.21 -43.11 18.78
CA LEU A 44 22.52 -42.25 17.83
C LEU A 44 21.69 -41.15 18.51
N TRP A 45 20.98 -41.48 19.60
CA TRP A 45 20.15 -40.53 20.34
C TRP A 45 20.99 -39.34 20.88
N TYR A 46 22.21 -39.60 21.35
CA TYR A 46 23.09 -38.58 21.89
C TYR A 46 23.53 -37.59 20.80
N LYS A 47 23.92 -38.10 19.62
CA LYS A 47 24.24 -37.27 18.45
C LYS A 47 23.05 -36.40 18.09
N ILE A 48 21.86 -36.99 18.00
CA ILE A 48 20.62 -36.28 17.64
C ILE A 48 20.36 -35.13 18.62
N VAL A 49 20.40 -35.38 19.93
CA VAL A 49 20.10 -34.31 20.89
C VAL A 49 21.16 -33.21 20.88
N ARG A 50 22.45 -33.56 20.72
CA ARG A 50 23.53 -32.58 20.56
C ARG A 50 23.36 -31.71 19.31
N TYR A 51 22.93 -32.29 18.19
CA TYR A 51 22.62 -31.51 16.98
C TYR A 51 21.38 -30.63 17.20
N ALA A 52 20.33 -31.17 17.84
CA ALA A 52 19.10 -30.45 18.13
C ALA A 52 19.34 -29.23 19.03
N THR A 53 20.14 -29.36 20.09
CA THR A 53 20.47 -28.24 20.99
C THR A 53 21.29 -27.16 20.28
N ARG A 54 22.24 -27.55 19.42
CA ARG A 54 22.97 -26.60 18.56
C ARG A 54 22.03 -25.87 17.60
N VAL A 55 21.15 -26.58 16.90
CA VAL A 55 20.18 -25.96 15.98
C VAL A 55 19.26 -25.00 16.74
N LEU A 56 18.74 -25.42 17.89
CA LEU A 56 17.89 -24.58 18.75
C LEU A 56 18.60 -23.28 19.15
N TYR A 57 19.87 -23.36 19.54
CA TYR A 57 20.69 -22.18 19.83
C TYR A 57 20.75 -21.21 18.64
N HIS A 58 21.03 -21.71 17.43
CA HIS A 58 21.17 -20.87 16.24
C HIS A 58 19.83 -20.23 15.84
N VAL A 59 18.72 -20.98 15.96
CA VAL A 59 17.36 -20.47 15.69
C VAL A 59 16.99 -19.35 16.65
N VAL A 60 17.23 -19.55 17.95
CA VAL A 60 16.99 -18.53 18.98
C VAL A 60 17.86 -17.30 18.72
N PHE A 61 19.16 -17.50 18.47
CA PHE A 61 20.08 -16.41 18.18
C PHE A 61 19.62 -15.57 16.99
N LEU A 62 19.20 -16.24 15.90
CA LEU A 62 18.66 -15.59 14.72
C LEU A 62 17.39 -14.79 15.07
N PHE A 63 16.45 -15.39 15.79
CA PHE A 63 15.21 -14.73 16.19
C PHE A 63 15.47 -13.44 17.00
N PHE A 64 16.34 -13.50 18.02
CA PHE A 64 16.62 -12.34 18.86
C PHE A 64 17.42 -11.26 18.14
N SER A 65 18.47 -11.64 17.40
CA SER A 65 19.23 -10.66 16.61
C SER A 65 18.34 -9.94 15.61
N LEU A 66 17.41 -10.65 14.97
CA LEU A 66 16.52 -10.10 13.93
C LEU A 66 15.55 -9.10 14.52
N ASN A 67 14.89 -9.46 15.62
CA ASN A 67 13.98 -8.56 16.33
C ASN A 67 14.70 -7.28 16.79
N LEU A 68 15.94 -7.40 17.26
CA LEU A 68 16.69 -6.26 17.76
C LEU A 68 17.16 -5.33 16.62
N TYR A 69 17.68 -5.89 15.52
CA TYR A 69 18.00 -5.08 14.34
C TYR A 69 16.76 -4.44 13.73
N TYR A 70 15.65 -5.17 13.62
CA TYR A 70 14.38 -4.60 13.14
C TYR A 70 13.94 -3.41 14.00
N HIS A 71 14.02 -3.54 15.32
CA HIS A 71 13.70 -2.44 16.24
C HIS A 71 14.62 -1.21 16.04
N LEU A 72 15.91 -1.40 15.79
CA LEU A 72 16.83 -0.30 15.54
C LEU A 72 16.55 0.42 14.21
N ILE A 73 16.25 -0.37 13.16
CA ILE A 73 15.99 0.13 11.80
C ILE A 73 14.69 0.93 11.77
N VAL A 74 13.60 0.37 12.32
CA VAL A 74 12.30 1.04 12.39
C VAL A 74 12.38 2.36 13.15
N ASN A 75 13.13 2.38 14.26
CA ASN A 75 13.28 3.59 15.09
C ASN A 75 14.40 4.53 14.62
N ARG A 76 15.00 4.29 13.43
CA ARG A 76 16.04 5.14 12.83
C ARG A 76 17.14 5.53 13.82
N LYS A 77 17.58 4.57 14.65
CA LYS A 77 18.62 4.82 15.66
C LYS A 77 19.94 5.20 14.98
N ARG A 78 20.80 5.91 15.72
CA ARG A 78 22.13 6.33 15.23
C ARG A 78 23.02 5.10 15.00
N LEU A 79 23.97 5.21 14.07
CA LEU A 79 24.90 4.12 13.71
C LEU A 79 25.62 3.53 14.93
N GLY A 80 26.05 4.36 15.88
CA GLY A 80 26.71 3.90 17.10
C GLY A 80 25.86 2.94 17.96
N THR A 81 24.53 3.05 17.92
CA THR A 81 23.65 2.12 18.65
C THR A 81 23.69 0.72 18.05
N TYR A 82 23.85 0.59 16.72
CA TYR A 82 24.01 -0.72 16.07
C TYR A 82 25.29 -1.39 16.56
N VAL A 83 26.42 -0.67 16.58
CA VAL A 83 27.71 -1.20 17.05
C VAL A 83 27.61 -1.69 18.50
N VAL A 84 26.99 -0.89 19.39
CA VAL A 84 26.79 -1.27 20.80
C VAL A 84 25.92 -2.52 20.93
N VAL A 85 24.83 -2.61 20.16
CA VAL A 85 23.93 -3.76 20.19
C VAL A 85 24.59 -5.02 19.64
N THR A 86 25.25 -4.93 18.49
CA THR A 86 26.00 -6.04 17.88
C THR A 86 27.10 -6.51 18.83
N GLY A 87 27.83 -5.59 19.46
CA GLY A 87 28.84 -5.92 20.48
C GLY A 87 28.26 -6.70 21.65
N LYS A 88 27.08 -6.30 22.17
CA LYS A 88 26.39 -7.04 23.24
C LYS A 88 25.95 -8.44 22.80
N ILE A 89 25.43 -8.59 21.58
CA ILE A 89 25.04 -9.90 21.03
C ILE A 89 26.27 -10.81 20.91
N VAL A 90 27.37 -10.30 20.35
CA VAL A 90 28.62 -11.05 20.19
C VAL A 90 29.19 -11.44 21.55
N LEU A 91 29.23 -10.52 22.52
CA LEU A 91 29.71 -10.81 23.88
C LEU A 91 28.85 -11.87 24.59
N ALA A 92 27.52 -11.78 24.49
CA ALA A 92 26.63 -12.78 25.07
C ALA A 92 26.85 -14.16 24.44
N SER A 93 26.95 -14.21 23.12
CA SER A 93 27.23 -15.44 22.37
C SER A 93 28.60 -16.01 22.72
N LEU A 94 29.63 -15.17 22.83
CA LEU A 94 30.97 -15.60 23.22
C LEU A 94 30.99 -16.12 24.66
N SER A 95 30.28 -15.47 25.58
CA SER A 95 30.17 -15.93 26.97
C SER A 95 29.51 -17.30 27.09
N TYR A 96 28.52 -17.61 26.23
CA TYR A 96 27.92 -18.94 26.15
C TYR A 96 28.93 -20.00 25.68
N HIS A 97 29.73 -19.69 24.66
CA HIS A 97 30.76 -20.61 24.16
C HIS A 97 31.91 -20.81 25.15
N VAL A 98 32.35 -19.74 25.83
CA VAL A 98 33.35 -19.79 26.91
C VAL A 98 32.83 -20.57 28.11
N MET A 99 31.56 -20.37 28.51
CA MET A 99 30.94 -21.16 29.59
C MET A 99 30.90 -22.65 29.23
N LEU A 100 30.45 -22.98 28.02
CA LEU A 100 30.46 -24.36 27.52
C LEU A 100 31.88 -24.95 27.42
N TYR A 101 32.90 -24.12 27.19
CA TYR A 101 34.27 -24.56 26.93
C TYR A 101 35.24 -24.53 28.13
N TYR A 102 35.00 -23.71 29.16
CA TYR A 102 35.89 -23.59 30.31
C TYR A 102 35.24 -23.97 31.63
N VAL A 103 33.94 -23.71 31.79
CA VAL A 103 33.22 -23.97 33.04
C VAL A 103 32.65 -25.39 33.05
N LEU A 104 32.09 -25.85 31.93
CA LEU A 104 31.51 -27.18 31.80
C LEU A 104 32.53 -28.35 31.69
N PRO A 105 33.66 -28.24 30.98
CA PRO A 105 34.57 -29.37 30.79
C PRO A 105 35.49 -29.64 31.98
N GLY A 106 35.34 -28.90 33.09
CA GLY A 106 35.83 -29.35 34.39
C GLY A 106 35.24 -30.71 34.81
N PHE A 107 34.18 -31.20 34.14
CA PHE A 107 33.65 -32.54 34.34
C PHE A 107 34.02 -33.54 33.23
N LEU A 108 33.75 -33.32 31.92
CA LEU A 108 34.02 -34.34 30.87
C LEU A 108 34.22 -33.75 29.44
N LEU A 109 35.49 -33.67 29.00
CA LEU A 109 36.01 -33.85 27.62
C LEU A 109 35.53 -32.98 26.42
N LYS A 110 36.28 -31.91 26.09
CA LYS A 110 37.09 -31.76 24.85
C LYS A 110 37.77 -30.39 24.84
N LYS A 111 39.10 -30.36 24.84
CA LYS A 111 39.90 -29.14 24.75
C LYS A 111 40.02 -28.75 23.26
N TYR A 112 39.62 -27.52 22.88
CA TYR A 112 40.20 -26.86 21.71
C TYR A 112 41.69 -26.73 21.98
N ASP A 113 42.53 -27.04 20.99
CA ASP A 113 43.98 -27.02 21.17
C ASP A 113 44.50 -25.62 21.55
N SER A 114 43.78 -24.58 21.14
CA SER A 114 44.07 -23.19 21.51
C SER A 114 42.81 -22.30 21.64
N LEU A 115 42.84 -21.31 22.53
CA LEU A 115 41.80 -20.27 22.65
C LEU A 115 41.51 -19.54 21.31
N PRO A 116 42.51 -19.24 20.46
CA PRO A 116 42.30 -18.71 19.11
C PRO A 116 41.37 -19.56 18.23
N ASP A 117 41.50 -20.89 18.23
CA ASP A 117 40.71 -21.77 17.35
C ASP A 117 39.23 -21.81 17.75
N MET A 118 38.96 -21.76 19.05
CA MET A 118 37.60 -21.62 19.58
C MET A 118 36.99 -20.30 19.12
N LEU A 119 37.70 -19.18 19.28
CA LEU A 119 37.25 -17.86 18.85
C LEU A 119 36.95 -17.83 17.35
N CYS A 120 37.84 -18.39 16.53
CA CYS A 120 37.68 -18.42 15.07
C CYS A 120 36.42 -19.19 14.66
N THR A 121 36.21 -20.39 15.22
CA THR A 121 35.02 -21.22 14.93
C THR A 121 33.72 -20.52 15.36
N CYS A 122 33.74 -19.85 16.52
CA CYS A 122 32.61 -19.09 17.03
C CYS A 122 32.25 -17.92 16.11
N ILE A 123 33.26 -17.14 15.71
CA ILE A 123 33.09 -15.98 14.83
C ILE A 123 32.56 -16.43 13.46
N GLN A 124 33.13 -17.49 12.89
CA GLN A 124 32.71 -18.03 11.58
C GLN A 124 31.24 -18.48 11.59
N GLY A 125 30.74 -19.03 12.70
CA GLY A 125 29.32 -19.40 12.84
C GLY A 125 28.38 -18.20 13.07
N MET A 126 28.83 -17.16 13.75
CA MET A 126 27.99 -16.00 14.12
C MET A 126 27.82 -14.98 13.00
N ILE A 127 28.89 -14.69 12.25
CA ILE A 127 28.87 -13.69 11.18
C ILE A 127 27.71 -13.91 10.19
N PRO A 128 27.54 -15.09 9.57
CA PRO A 128 26.48 -15.28 8.57
C PRO A 128 25.08 -15.11 9.17
N LEU A 129 24.87 -15.51 10.43
CA LEU A 129 23.58 -15.30 11.11
C LEU A 129 23.31 -13.82 11.39
N LEU A 130 24.31 -13.06 11.82
CA LEU A 130 24.18 -11.62 12.06
C LEU A 130 23.91 -10.86 10.76
N VAL A 131 24.59 -11.22 9.67
CA VAL A 131 24.35 -10.64 8.35
C VAL A 131 22.94 -10.98 7.86
N LEU A 132 22.53 -12.24 7.93
CA LEU A 132 21.20 -12.69 7.51
C LEU A 132 20.10 -11.96 8.29
N SER A 133 20.28 -11.87 9.61
CA SER A 133 19.40 -11.16 10.53
C SER A 133 19.23 -9.68 10.18
N PHE A 134 20.35 -8.98 9.92
CA PHE A 134 20.34 -7.58 9.52
C PHE A 134 19.66 -7.38 8.17
N VAL A 135 20.02 -8.18 7.16
CA VAL A 135 19.45 -8.11 5.81
C VAL A 135 17.94 -8.35 5.87
N PHE A 136 17.49 -9.38 6.58
CA PHE A 136 16.06 -9.69 6.70
C PHE A 136 15.27 -8.58 7.40
N ALA A 137 15.82 -8.04 8.50
CA ALA A 137 15.23 -6.91 9.21
C ALA A 137 15.11 -5.66 8.30
N TYR A 138 16.13 -5.40 7.48
CA TYR A 138 16.15 -4.30 6.53
C TYR A 138 15.13 -4.49 5.39
N LEU A 139 15.06 -5.69 4.80
CA LEU A 139 14.09 -6.01 3.74
C LEU A 139 12.64 -5.89 4.23
N THR A 140 12.37 -6.32 5.47
CA THR A 140 11.05 -6.19 6.08
C THR A 140 10.67 -4.72 6.26
N ASN A 141 11.60 -3.89 6.73
CA ASN A 141 11.36 -2.45 6.85
C ASN A 141 11.08 -1.78 5.49
N ILE A 142 11.83 -2.14 4.44
CA ILE A 142 11.58 -1.63 3.08
C ILE A 142 10.20 -2.05 2.61
N ARG A 143 9.85 -3.34 2.74
CA ARG A 143 8.54 -3.86 2.33
C ARG A 143 7.40 -3.11 3.01
N GLU A 144 7.49 -2.91 4.33
CA GLU A 144 6.50 -2.17 5.09
C GLU A 144 6.41 -0.71 4.61
N ALA A 145 7.54 -0.04 4.38
CA ALA A 145 7.56 1.32 3.86
C ALA A 145 6.91 1.42 2.46
N LEU A 146 7.13 0.43 1.58
CA LEU A 146 6.52 0.37 0.25
C LEU A 146 5.00 0.17 0.33
N VAL A 147 4.53 -0.73 1.18
CA VAL A 147 3.09 -0.97 1.39
C VAL A 147 2.41 0.28 1.94
N GLN A 148 3.01 0.93 2.95
CA GLN A 148 2.48 2.16 3.53
C GLN A 148 2.42 3.30 2.49
N ARG A 149 3.44 3.42 1.63
CA ARG A 149 3.42 4.39 0.52
C ARG A 149 2.27 4.11 -0.46
N ARG A 150 2.05 2.85 -0.84
CA ARG A 150 0.95 2.48 -1.74
C ARG A 150 -0.42 2.84 -1.14
N ILE A 151 -0.66 2.47 0.13
CA ILE A 151 -1.92 2.79 0.82
C ILE A 151 -2.14 4.31 0.88
N LEU A 152 -1.10 5.07 1.22
CA LEU A 152 -1.20 6.53 1.29
C LEU A 152 -1.44 7.17 -0.08
N GLN A 153 -0.86 6.61 -1.16
CA GLN A 153 -1.12 7.04 -2.53
C GLN A 153 -2.58 6.77 -2.94
N GLU A 154 -3.11 5.57 -2.64
CA GLU A 154 -4.49 5.22 -2.93
C GLU A 154 -5.48 6.12 -2.18
N GLN A 155 -5.25 6.37 -0.89
CA GLN A 155 -6.04 7.31 -0.09
C GLN A 155 -5.99 8.74 -0.64
N LYS A 156 -4.81 9.20 -1.08
CA LYS A 156 -4.65 10.51 -1.68
C LYS A 156 -5.45 10.64 -2.98
N LEU A 157 -5.38 9.63 -3.85
CA LEU A 157 -6.15 9.61 -5.10
C LEU A 157 -7.66 9.61 -4.83
N GLN A 158 -8.13 8.84 -3.85
CA GLN A 158 -9.54 8.84 -3.45
C GLN A 158 -9.99 10.22 -2.94
N LEU A 159 -9.20 10.86 -2.08
CA LEU A 159 -9.48 12.21 -1.59
C LEU A 159 -9.48 13.26 -2.71
N GLU A 160 -8.58 13.14 -3.69
CA GLU A 160 -8.57 14.03 -4.86
C GLU A 160 -9.82 13.84 -5.72
N MET A 161 -10.28 12.60 -5.91
CA MET A 161 -11.53 12.30 -6.62
C MET A 161 -12.75 12.85 -5.87
N GLU A 162 -12.86 12.60 -4.56
CA GLU A 162 -13.95 13.11 -3.72
C GLU A 162 -13.97 14.64 -3.72
N LYS A 163 -12.81 15.28 -3.61
CA LYS A 163 -12.68 16.74 -3.70
C LYS A 163 -13.12 17.26 -5.07
N SER A 164 -12.72 16.61 -6.15
CA SER A 164 -13.14 16.97 -7.50
C SER A 164 -14.66 16.89 -7.65
N GLN A 165 -15.26 15.80 -7.18
CA GLN A 165 -16.71 15.61 -7.18
C GLN A 165 -17.44 16.64 -6.33
N ALA A 166 -16.91 16.95 -5.13
CA ALA A 166 -17.48 17.97 -4.25
C ALA A 166 -17.41 19.37 -4.90
N ASN A 167 -16.29 19.71 -5.53
CA ASN A 167 -16.15 20.96 -6.27
C ASN A 167 -17.11 21.02 -7.46
N PHE A 168 -17.25 19.93 -8.21
CA PHE A 168 -18.22 19.83 -9.31
C PHE A 168 -19.66 20.05 -8.82
N ASN A 169 -20.05 19.36 -7.74
CA ASN A 169 -21.38 19.51 -7.13
C ASN A 169 -21.60 20.94 -6.59
N PHE A 170 -20.57 21.54 -5.97
CA PHE A 170 -20.64 22.92 -5.50
C PHE A 170 -20.82 23.92 -6.64
N LEU A 171 -20.04 23.79 -7.72
CA LEU A 171 -20.19 24.61 -8.93
C LEU A 171 -21.58 24.43 -9.56
N LYS A 172 -22.08 23.20 -9.63
CA LYS A 172 -23.43 22.90 -10.10
C LYS A 172 -24.49 23.57 -9.23
N ALA A 173 -24.34 23.51 -7.91
CA ALA A 173 -25.29 24.10 -6.96
C ALA A 173 -25.34 25.63 -6.99
N GLN A 174 -24.32 26.31 -7.51
CA GLN A 174 -24.38 27.77 -7.74
C GLN A 174 -25.42 28.14 -8.81
N ILE A 175 -25.76 27.21 -9.71
CA ILE A 175 -26.84 27.38 -10.67
C ILE A 175 -28.11 26.83 -10.03
N ASN A 176 -29.05 27.70 -9.63
CA ASN A 176 -30.35 27.26 -9.14
C ASN A 176 -31.25 26.88 -10.35
N PRO A 177 -31.45 25.57 -10.64
CA PRO A 177 -32.13 25.16 -11.88
C PRO A 177 -33.59 25.58 -11.87
N HIS A 178 -34.23 25.55 -10.71
CA HIS A 178 -35.62 25.96 -10.56
C HIS A 178 -35.80 27.46 -10.84
N PHE A 179 -34.92 28.30 -10.27
CA PHE A 179 -34.94 29.73 -10.56
C PHE A 179 -34.67 30.00 -12.04
N LEU A 180 -33.72 29.28 -12.65
CA LEU A 180 -33.37 29.43 -14.06
C LEU A 180 -34.56 29.07 -14.97
N HIS A 181 -35.18 27.90 -14.78
CA HIS A 181 -36.35 27.48 -15.56
C HIS A 181 -37.54 28.43 -15.39
N ASN A 182 -37.81 28.88 -14.18
CA ASN A 182 -38.89 29.83 -13.93
C ASN A 182 -38.63 31.16 -14.63
N THR A 183 -37.39 31.63 -14.63
CA THR A 183 -37.00 32.87 -15.31
C THR A 183 -37.12 32.73 -16.82
N LEU A 184 -36.63 31.64 -17.41
CA LEU A 184 -36.73 31.39 -18.85
C LEU A 184 -38.18 31.22 -19.31
N ASN A 185 -39.01 30.49 -18.56
CA ASN A 185 -40.44 30.33 -18.87
C ASN A 185 -41.19 31.68 -18.78
N PHE A 186 -40.87 32.52 -17.80
CA PHE A 186 -41.42 33.87 -17.72
C PHE A 186 -41.02 34.71 -18.93
N LEU A 187 -39.74 34.69 -19.33
CA LEU A 187 -39.26 35.43 -20.50
C LEU A 187 -39.91 34.92 -21.79
N TYR A 188 -40.07 33.60 -21.95
CA TYR A 188 -40.77 32.98 -23.08
C TYR A 188 -42.21 33.50 -23.20
N ALA A 189 -42.96 33.47 -22.09
CA ALA A 189 -44.34 33.97 -22.09
C ALA A 189 -44.42 35.47 -22.41
N LYS A 190 -43.39 36.24 -22.03
CA LYS A 190 -43.30 37.67 -22.32
C LYS A 190 -42.86 37.97 -23.75
N SER A 191 -42.05 37.12 -24.38
CA SER A 191 -41.57 37.33 -25.75
C SER A 191 -42.60 36.91 -26.82
N LEU A 192 -43.51 35.99 -26.48
CA LEU A 192 -44.50 35.41 -27.40
C LEU A 192 -45.23 36.45 -28.27
N PRO A 193 -45.72 37.58 -27.73
CA PRO A 193 -46.43 38.59 -28.52
C PRO A 193 -45.55 39.45 -29.42
N TYR A 194 -44.22 39.44 -29.22
CA TYR A 194 -43.29 40.36 -29.88
C TYR A 194 -42.43 39.70 -30.95
N SER A 195 -41.99 38.47 -30.72
CA SER A 195 -41.15 37.74 -31.67
C SER A 195 -41.24 36.24 -31.40
N GLU A 196 -41.71 35.52 -32.43
CA GLU A 196 -41.77 34.06 -32.43
C GLU A 196 -40.36 33.47 -32.37
N GLU A 197 -39.43 34.01 -33.15
CA GLU A 197 -38.02 33.60 -33.19
C GLU A 197 -37.31 33.76 -31.82
N LEU A 198 -37.50 34.90 -31.15
CA LEU A 198 -36.95 35.12 -29.80
C LEU A 198 -37.54 34.13 -28.79
N SER A 199 -38.85 33.87 -28.89
CA SER A 199 -39.54 32.92 -28.01
C SER A 199 -39.02 31.51 -28.22
N GLU A 200 -38.84 31.09 -29.47
CA GLU A 200 -38.24 29.82 -29.83
C GLU A 200 -36.80 29.70 -29.30
N GLY A 201 -36.00 30.77 -29.39
CA GLY A 201 -34.66 30.83 -28.83
C GLY A 201 -34.63 30.64 -27.30
N ILE A 202 -35.55 31.29 -26.58
CA ILE A 202 -35.66 31.15 -25.11
C ILE A 202 -36.08 29.73 -24.73
N LEU A 203 -37.04 29.14 -25.45
CA LEU A 203 -37.49 27.77 -25.20
C LEU A 203 -36.35 26.77 -25.45
N THR A 204 -35.66 26.90 -26.59
CA THR A 204 -34.51 26.07 -26.95
C THR A 204 -33.40 26.17 -25.89
N LEU A 205 -33.12 27.37 -25.38
CA LEU A 205 -32.16 27.57 -24.29
C LEU A 205 -32.61 26.86 -23.00
N SER A 206 -33.90 26.91 -22.66
CA SER A 206 -34.47 26.20 -21.51
C SER A 206 -34.27 24.69 -21.61
N ASP A 207 -34.44 24.12 -22.80
CA ASP A 207 -34.23 22.69 -23.06
C ASP A 207 -32.74 22.30 -22.95
N ILE A 208 -31.83 23.11 -23.49
CA ILE A 208 -30.37 22.92 -23.35
C ILE A 208 -29.97 22.92 -21.88
N MET A 209 -30.47 23.89 -21.11
CA MET A 209 -30.17 24.02 -19.68
C MET A 209 -30.77 22.88 -18.85
N ARG A 210 -31.98 22.41 -19.20
CA ARG A 210 -32.60 21.25 -18.57
C ARG A 210 -31.68 20.03 -18.70
N TYR A 211 -31.23 19.73 -19.91
CA TYR A 211 -30.33 18.60 -20.15
C TYR A 211 -29.00 18.73 -19.38
N ALA A 212 -28.42 19.93 -19.35
CA ALA A 212 -27.15 20.19 -18.67
C ALA A 212 -27.22 19.98 -17.15
N LEU A 213 -28.33 20.41 -16.52
CA LEU A 213 -28.47 20.49 -15.07
C LEU A 213 -29.22 19.31 -14.46
N ASP A 214 -30.13 18.68 -15.20
CA ASP A 214 -30.93 17.57 -14.70
C ASP A 214 -30.08 16.30 -14.53
N GLU A 215 -30.27 15.67 -13.38
CA GLU A 215 -29.56 14.46 -12.96
C GLU A 215 -30.44 13.22 -13.17
N GLN A 216 -31.77 13.40 -13.26
CA GLN A 216 -32.70 12.31 -13.52
C GLN A 216 -32.52 11.71 -14.93
N THR A 217 -32.04 12.50 -15.88
CA THR A 217 -31.64 12.06 -17.23
C THR A 217 -30.37 11.19 -17.23
N ARG A 218 -29.67 11.05 -16.09
CA ARG A 218 -28.39 10.34 -15.97
C ARG A 218 -28.43 9.26 -14.89
N GLN A 219 -28.80 8.03 -15.25
CA GLN A 219 -28.66 6.87 -14.35
C GLN A 219 -27.28 6.21 -14.53
N ASP A 220 -26.62 5.75 -13.47
CA ASP A 220 -25.32 5.04 -13.54
C ASP A 220 -24.22 5.79 -14.34
N GLY A 221 -24.26 7.12 -14.39
CA GLY A 221 -23.31 7.94 -15.15
C GLY A 221 -23.49 7.91 -16.67
N LYS A 222 -24.62 7.41 -17.19
CA LYS A 222 -24.95 7.35 -18.63
C LYS A 222 -26.29 8.02 -18.93
N ALA A 223 -26.38 8.68 -20.08
CA ALA A 223 -27.62 9.25 -20.62
C ALA A 223 -28.18 8.38 -21.75
N LEU A 224 -29.48 8.51 -22.03
CA LEU A 224 -30.06 7.92 -23.23
C LEU A 224 -29.47 8.58 -24.47
N LEU A 225 -29.18 7.79 -25.51
CA LEU A 225 -28.67 8.30 -26.78
C LEU A 225 -29.69 9.26 -27.43
N ALA A 226 -30.99 9.00 -27.25
CA ALA A 226 -32.04 9.90 -27.71
C ALA A 226 -31.91 11.31 -27.10
N ASP A 227 -31.71 11.41 -25.79
CA ASP A 227 -31.57 12.69 -25.11
C ASP A 227 -30.29 13.45 -25.54
N GLU A 228 -29.18 12.73 -25.75
CA GLU A 228 -27.94 13.31 -26.30
C GLU A 228 -28.14 13.87 -27.73
N VAL A 229 -28.85 13.13 -28.58
CA VAL A 229 -29.17 13.54 -29.96
C VAL A 229 -30.10 14.76 -29.95
N GLU A 230 -31.11 14.77 -29.09
CA GLU A 230 -31.99 15.93 -28.91
C GLU A 230 -31.22 17.15 -28.41
N HIS A 231 -30.31 16.96 -27.45
CA HIS A 231 -29.45 18.03 -26.95
C HIS A 231 -28.58 18.63 -28.04
N VAL A 232 -27.94 17.79 -28.87
CA VAL A 232 -27.17 18.24 -30.04
C VAL A 232 -28.05 19.04 -31.00
N ASN A 233 -29.25 18.56 -31.30
CA ASN A 233 -30.18 19.24 -32.19
C ASN A 233 -30.57 20.63 -31.65
N ASN A 234 -30.84 20.74 -30.36
CA ASN A 234 -31.15 22.01 -29.71
C ASN A 234 -29.96 22.99 -29.76
N VAL A 235 -28.73 22.49 -29.59
CA VAL A 235 -27.53 23.34 -29.71
C VAL A 235 -27.30 23.80 -31.16
N ILE A 236 -27.51 22.92 -32.14
CA ILE A 236 -27.44 23.33 -33.56
C ILE A 236 -28.49 24.41 -33.83
N LYS A 237 -29.72 24.19 -33.39
CA LYS A 237 -30.84 25.12 -33.57
C LYS A 237 -30.56 26.50 -32.99
N ILE A 238 -30.06 26.58 -31.75
CA ILE A 238 -29.77 27.89 -31.15
C ILE A 238 -28.60 28.62 -31.84
N ASN A 239 -27.61 27.88 -32.35
CA ASN A 239 -26.55 28.48 -33.16
C ASN A 239 -27.07 28.93 -34.53
N GLN A 240 -27.97 28.18 -35.16
CA GLN A 240 -28.62 28.62 -36.40
C GLN A 240 -29.36 29.95 -36.18
N LEU A 241 -30.20 30.05 -35.15
CA LEU A 241 -30.88 31.30 -34.80
C LEU A 241 -29.90 32.46 -34.56
N ARG A 242 -28.81 32.21 -33.83
CA ARG A 242 -27.77 33.22 -33.54
C ARG A 242 -27.13 33.81 -34.80
N PHE A 243 -27.02 33.02 -35.87
CA PHE A 243 -26.41 33.42 -37.14
C PHE A 243 -27.46 33.55 -38.25
N GLU A 244 -28.69 33.92 -37.91
CA GLU A 244 -29.78 34.19 -38.87
C GLU A 244 -30.01 33.04 -39.87
N ASN A 245 -29.83 31.80 -39.41
CA ASN A 245 -29.93 30.56 -40.17
C ASN A 245 -28.97 30.45 -41.38
N GLN A 246 -27.81 31.12 -41.31
CA GLN A 246 -26.81 31.13 -42.39
C GLN A 246 -25.77 30.00 -42.29
N LEU A 247 -25.78 29.21 -41.20
CA LEU A 247 -24.79 28.14 -41.01
C LEU A 247 -25.13 26.93 -41.89
N GLN A 248 -24.13 26.37 -42.56
CA GLN A 248 -24.28 25.16 -43.38
C GLN A 248 -24.06 23.91 -42.52
N VAL A 249 -25.07 23.51 -41.75
CA VAL A 249 -25.00 22.33 -40.88
C VAL A 249 -25.82 21.19 -41.49
N HIS A 250 -25.18 20.05 -41.74
CA HIS A 250 -25.86 18.82 -42.15
C HIS A 250 -25.81 17.79 -41.01
N PHE A 251 -26.93 17.63 -40.31
CA PHE A 251 -27.06 16.68 -39.20
C PHE A 251 -28.07 15.58 -39.57
N THR A 252 -27.59 14.33 -39.61
CA THR A 252 -28.40 13.18 -40.01
C THR A 252 -28.21 12.06 -38.99
N VAL A 253 -29.33 11.49 -38.52
CA VAL A 253 -29.36 10.37 -37.57
C VAL A 253 -29.97 9.17 -38.27
N GLN A 254 -29.30 8.01 -38.21
CA GLN A 254 -29.75 6.77 -38.85
C GLN A 254 -29.76 5.62 -37.83
N GLY A 255 -30.82 4.80 -37.85
CA GLY A 255 -31.01 3.67 -36.94
C GLY A 255 -31.98 3.94 -35.78
N SER A 256 -32.15 2.96 -34.89
CA SER A 256 -32.96 3.11 -33.67
C SER A 256 -32.11 3.58 -32.50
N LEU A 257 -32.62 4.55 -31.75
CA LEU A 257 -31.99 5.11 -30.54
C LEU A 257 -32.53 4.48 -29.25
N GLU A 258 -33.56 3.63 -29.34
CA GLU A 258 -34.24 3.07 -28.17
C GLU A 258 -33.32 2.23 -27.29
N GLY A 259 -33.34 2.52 -25.99
CA GLY A 259 -32.59 1.77 -24.97
C GLY A 259 -31.07 1.93 -25.03
N LEU A 260 -30.53 2.64 -26.01
CA LEU A 260 -29.09 2.88 -26.13
C LEU A 260 -28.65 3.96 -25.15
N ARG A 261 -27.51 3.72 -24.48
CA ARG A 261 -26.99 4.60 -23.44
C ARG A 261 -25.52 4.92 -23.69
N ILE A 262 -25.16 6.18 -23.60
CA ILE A 262 -23.81 6.70 -23.85
C ILE A 262 -23.37 7.60 -22.70
N ALA A 263 -22.07 7.90 -22.61
CA ALA A 263 -21.58 8.93 -21.71
C ALA A 263 -22.18 10.30 -22.11
N PRO A 264 -22.71 11.08 -21.16
CA PRO A 264 -23.33 12.37 -21.44
C PRO A 264 -22.29 13.39 -21.94
N PHE A 265 -22.76 14.36 -22.71
CA PHE A 265 -22.01 15.46 -23.31
C PHE A 265 -20.88 15.04 -24.26
N VAL A 266 -20.87 13.79 -24.75
CA VAL A 266 -19.85 13.33 -25.70
C VAL A 266 -20.14 13.86 -27.10
N LEU A 267 -21.39 13.81 -27.55
CA LEU A 267 -21.73 14.24 -28.91
C LEU A 267 -21.62 15.76 -29.06
N ILE A 268 -22.04 16.51 -28.03
CA ILE A 268 -21.96 17.97 -28.02
C ILE A 268 -20.51 18.47 -28.16
N THR A 269 -19.54 17.77 -27.58
CA THR A 269 -18.12 18.15 -27.69
C THR A 269 -17.64 18.11 -29.14
N LEU A 270 -18.12 17.14 -29.94
CA LEU A 270 -17.80 17.06 -31.37
C LEU A 270 -18.45 18.20 -32.15
N VAL A 271 -19.71 18.51 -31.84
CA VAL A 271 -20.49 19.58 -32.47
C VAL A 271 -19.89 20.95 -32.16
N GLU A 272 -19.49 21.20 -30.92
CA GLU A 272 -18.76 22.43 -30.55
C GLU A 272 -17.44 22.57 -31.30
N ASN A 273 -16.70 21.47 -31.48
CA ASN A 273 -15.46 21.49 -32.24
C ASN A 273 -15.71 21.79 -33.72
N ALA A 274 -16.78 21.26 -34.32
CA ALA A 274 -17.19 21.62 -35.69
C ALA A 274 -17.51 23.12 -35.76
N PHE A 275 -18.34 23.67 -34.87
CA PHE A 275 -18.62 25.11 -34.87
C PHE A 275 -17.38 26.00 -34.65
N LYS A 276 -16.38 25.53 -33.89
CA LYS A 276 -15.13 26.27 -33.66
C LYS A 276 -14.16 26.23 -34.83
N HIS A 277 -14.14 25.14 -35.60
CA HIS A 277 -13.06 24.85 -36.54
C HIS A 277 -13.52 24.63 -38.00
N GLY A 278 -14.80 24.40 -38.27
CA GLY A 278 -15.37 24.19 -39.60
C GLY A 278 -16.63 23.34 -39.58
#